data_AF-A0A4R1KXZ6-F1
#
_entry.id   AF-A0A4R1KXZ6-F1
#
_cell.length_a   1.000
_cell.length_b   1.000
_cell.length_c   1.000
_cell.angle_alpha   90.00
_cell.angle_beta   90.00
_cell.angle_gamma   90.00
#
_symmetry.space_group_name_H-M   'P 1'
#
loop_
_entity.id
_entity.type
_entity.pdbx_description
1 polymer ?
#
loop_
_entity_poly.entity_id
_entity_poly.type
_entity_poly.pdbx_seq_one_letter_code
_entity_poly.pdbx_strand_id
1 'polypeptide(L)'
;MTATLLVTQQSHSHPSIETIQQTINTMVDDLIASLPDPSKLTSSERRGIIARYTAVLEGNFIYWMTAAYLSVLSEAARPILLDNLHEEVQDAHPAMLRRFALAAKAFPTDSDALAVHEDLTNVRLFLGHLSGVQSVLTMAFFEGLIQRLMPYLAELAAAQGSNDMEYTDVHGVCDIAHTAGLFRALEQEMTINPLEEDKDLYEGVKLLQTLIQQIIRPE
;
A
#
# COMPACT_ATOMS: atom_id res chain seq x y z
N MET A 1 -16.70 -57.90 0.63
CA MET A 1 -17.27 -56.64 1.11
C MET A 1 -16.13 -55.74 1.48
N THR A 2 -15.79 -54.78 0.61
CA THR A 2 -14.67 -53.87 0.82
C THR A 2 -15.28 -52.49 1.00
N ALA A 3 -15.21 -51.97 2.23
CA ALA A 3 -15.72 -50.66 2.58
C ALA A 3 -14.74 -49.60 2.06
N THR A 4 -15.13 -48.88 1.02
CA THR A 4 -14.41 -47.70 0.54
C THR A 4 -14.67 -46.57 1.53
N LEU A 5 -13.64 -46.19 2.29
CA LEU A 5 -13.64 -44.96 3.08
C LEU A 5 -13.66 -43.78 2.09
N LEU A 6 -14.80 -43.08 2.04
CA LEU A 6 -14.89 -41.73 1.50
C LEU A 6 -14.16 -40.81 2.48
N VAL A 7 -12.91 -40.48 2.16
CA VAL A 7 -12.24 -39.33 2.73
C VAL A 7 -12.95 -38.11 2.15
N THR A 8 -13.77 -37.45 2.96
CA THR A 8 -14.29 -36.12 2.66
C THR A 8 -13.10 -35.18 2.49
N GLN A 9 -12.83 -34.74 1.26
CA GLN A 9 -12.02 -33.55 1.03
C GLN A 9 -12.67 -32.41 1.82
N GLN A 10 -11.99 -31.92 2.85
CA GLN A 10 -12.30 -30.62 3.41
C GLN A 10 -12.02 -29.61 2.30
N SER A 11 -13.08 -29.04 1.72
CA SER A 11 -12.95 -27.86 0.89
C SER A 11 -12.37 -26.75 1.77
N HIS A 12 -11.09 -26.41 1.59
CA HIS A 12 -10.54 -25.19 2.17
C HIS A 12 -11.20 -24.03 1.45
N SER A 13 -12.31 -23.54 1.99
CA SER A 13 -12.95 -22.32 1.50
C SER A 13 -11.96 -21.17 1.66
N HIS A 14 -11.68 -20.45 0.58
CA HIS A 14 -10.94 -19.19 0.66
C HIS A 14 -11.56 -18.28 1.74
N PRO A 15 -10.75 -17.49 2.48
CA PRO A 15 -11.28 -16.57 3.47
C PRO A 15 -12.28 -15.61 2.83
N SER A 16 -13.34 -15.27 3.56
CA SER A 16 -14.32 -14.29 3.08
C SER A 16 -13.69 -12.90 2.97
N ILE A 17 -14.27 -12.03 2.15
CA ILE A 17 -13.80 -10.65 1.99
C ILE A 17 -13.83 -9.89 3.31
N GLU A 18 -14.83 -10.12 4.16
CA GLU A 18 -14.88 -9.50 5.49
C GLU A 18 -13.71 -9.95 6.38
N THR A 19 -13.32 -11.24 6.29
CA THR A 19 -12.19 -11.79 7.04
C THR A 19 -10.86 -11.19 6.55
N ILE A 20 -10.71 -11.07 5.23
CA ILE A 20 -9.54 -10.44 4.61
C ILE A 20 -9.46 -8.97 5.03
N GLN A 21 -10.55 -8.22 4.90
CA GLN A 21 -10.62 -6.81 5.26
C GLN A 21 -10.32 -6.58 6.74
N GLN A 22 -10.85 -7.42 7.64
CA GLN A 22 -10.54 -7.35 9.07
C GLN A 22 -9.06 -7.58 9.32
N THR A 23 -8.46 -8.57 8.65
CA THR A 23 -7.03 -8.88 8.78
C THR A 23 -6.17 -7.69 8.33
N ILE A 24 -6.48 -7.10 7.18
CA ILE A 24 -5.81 -5.91 6.66
C ILE A 24 -5.93 -4.73 7.64
N ASN A 25 -7.14 -4.45 8.15
CA ASN A 25 -7.34 -3.37 9.10
C ASN A 25 -6.49 -3.56 10.36
N THR A 26 -6.43 -4.78 10.91
CA THR A 26 -5.57 -5.07 12.06
C THR A 26 -4.09 -4.86 11.73
N MET A 27 -3.61 -5.34 10.57
CA MET A 27 -2.21 -5.13 10.17
C MET A 27 -1.86 -3.65 10.00
N VAL A 28 -2.79 -2.84 9.47
CA VAL A 28 -2.60 -1.39 9.34
C VAL A 28 -2.60 -0.73 10.72
N ASP A 29 -3.58 -1.03 11.56
CA ASP A 29 -3.68 -0.43 12.90
C ASP A 29 -2.44 -0.75 13.76
N ASP A 30 -1.93 -1.99 13.69
CA ASP A 30 -0.69 -2.40 14.35
C ASP A 30 0.53 -1.62 13.82
N LEU A 31 0.62 -1.42 12.51
CA LEU A 31 1.70 -0.64 11.90
C LEU A 31 1.65 0.82 12.34
N ILE A 32 0.46 1.45 12.33
CA ILE A 32 0.27 2.83 12.80
C ILE A 32 0.62 2.95 14.29
N ALA A 33 0.20 1.99 15.12
CA ALA A 33 0.52 1.96 16.54
C ALA A 33 2.03 1.80 16.82
N SER A 34 2.79 1.24 15.87
CA SER A 34 4.23 1.03 15.99
C SER A 34 5.08 2.26 15.65
N LEU A 35 4.48 3.30 15.04
CA LEU A 35 5.18 4.50 14.59
C LEU A 35 5.83 5.25 15.76
N PRO A 36 7.06 5.77 15.61
CA PRO A 36 7.70 6.55 16.65
C PRO A 36 7.03 7.92 16.79
N ASP A 37 6.77 8.34 18.03
CA ASP A 37 6.25 9.66 18.38
C ASP A 37 7.06 10.80 17.72
N PRO A 38 6.45 11.62 16.83
CA PRO A 38 7.15 12.69 16.11
C PRO A 38 7.91 13.66 17.02
N SER A 39 7.41 13.89 18.24
CA SER A 39 8.02 14.82 19.20
C SER A 39 9.33 14.28 19.79
N LYS A 40 9.54 12.97 19.75
CA LYS A 40 10.75 12.29 20.25
C LYS A 40 11.83 12.12 19.19
N LEU A 41 11.49 12.36 17.93
CA LEU A 41 12.43 12.27 16.81
C LEU A 41 13.26 13.56 16.70
N THR A 42 14.53 13.39 16.36
CA THR A 42 15.41 14.49 15.91
C THR A 42 14.95 15.03 14.56
N SER A 43 15.37 16.25 14.21
CA SER A 43 15.06 16.84 12.89
C SER A 43 15.58 15.98 11.73
N SER A 44 16.75 15.34 11.90
CA SER A 44 17.31 14.45 10.88
C SER A 44 16.47 13.19 10.66
N GLU A 45 15.94 12.59 11.73
CA GLU A 45 15.08 11.41 11.63
C GLU A 45 13.76 11.74 10.95
N ARG A 46 13.10 12.83 11.35
CA ARG A 46 11.84 13.29 10.73
C ARG A 46 12.02 13.55 9.24
N ARG A 47 13.10 14.27 8.88
CA ARG A 47 13.47 14.53 7.48
C ARG A 47 13.71 13.23 6.72
N GLY A 48 14.44 12.29 7.33
CA GLY A 48 14.74 10.99 6.71
C GLY A 48 13.50 10.18 6.39
N ILE A 49 12.50 10.16 7.29
CA ILE A 49 11.24 9.46 7.05
C ILE A 49 10.50 10.03 5.83
N ILE A 50 10.32 11.35 5.77
CA ILE A 50 9.65 12.01 4.64
C ILE A 50 10.42 11.77 3.33
N ALA A 51 11.75 11.86 3.38
CA ALA A 51 12.62 11.66 2.22
C ALA A 51 12.53 10.23 1.67
N ARG A 52 12.58 9.21 2.54
CA ARG A 52 12.43 7.81 2.12
C ARG A 52 11.03 7.51 1.61
N TYR A 53 10.00 8.02 2.28
CA TYR A 53 8.61 7.92 1.79
C TYR A 53 8.49 8.51 0.37
N THR A 54 9.03 9.71 0.15
CA THR A 54 9.03 10.38 -1.15
C THR A 54 9.82 9.58 -2.20
N ALA A 55 11.00 9.07 -1.85
CA ALA A 55 11.82 8.25 -2.75
C ALA A 55 11.10 6.99 -3.24
N VAL A 56 10.24 6.42 -2.40
CA VAL A 56 9.42 5.27 -2.72
C VAL A 56 8.19 5.70 -3.52
N LEU A 57 7.33 6.57 -3.00
CA LEU A 57 5.99 6.71 -3.58
C LEU A 57 5.92 7.58 -4.83
N GLU A 58 6.75 8.61 -4.92
CA GLU A 58 6.68 9.60 -6.00
C GLU A 58 6.76 8.95 -7.40
N GLY A 59 7.56 7.88 -7.53
CA GLY A 59 7.74 7.17 -8.79
C GLY A 59 7.01 5.83 -8.91
N ASN A 60 6.34 5.35 -7.86
CA ASN A 60 5.90 3.95 -7.81
C ASN A 60 4.42 3.71 -7.63
N PHE A 61 3.63 4.63 -7.05
CA PHE A 61 2.21 4.35 -6.82
C PHE A 61 1.45 4.08 -8.12
N ILE A 62 1.57 4.98 -9.11
CA ILE A 62 0.97 4.81 -10.44
C ILE A 62 1.45 3.51 -11.09
N TYR A 63 2.74 3.17 -10.98
CA TYR A 63 3.28 1.92 -11.50
C TYR A 63 2.64 0.69 -10.83
N TRP A 64 2.47 0.70 -9.51
CA TRP A 64 1.88 -0.39 -8.75
C TRP A 64 0.39 -0.56 -9.05
N MET A 65 -0.38 0.53 -9.05
CA MET A 65 -1.80 0.50 -9.38
C MET A 65 -2.02 0.08 -10.84
N THR A 66 -1.13 0.50 -11.76
CA THR A 66 -1.16 0.02 -13.15
C THR A 66 -0.89 -1.49 -13.24
N ALA A 67 0.06 -2.02 -12.47
CA ALA A 67 0.29 -3.47 -12.42
C ALA A 67 -0.94 -4.23 -11.91
N ALA A 68 -1.63 -3.71 -10.89
CA ALA A 68 -2.90 -4.26 -10.42
C ALA A 68 -4.00 -4.19 -11.50
N TYR A 69 -4.11 -3.08 -12.22
CA TYR A 69 -5.06 -2.94 -13.34
C TYR A 69 -4.78 -3.94 -14.47
N LEU A 70 -3.51 -4.18 -14.79
CA LEU A 70 -3.11 -5.11 -15.84
C LEU A 70 -3.29 -6.58 -15.41
N SER A 71 -3.27 -6.87 -14.12
CA SER A 71 -3.34 -8.24 -13.59
C SER A 71 -4.74 -8.78 -13.38
N VAL A 72 -5.75 -7.91 -13.25
CA VAL A 72 -7.14 -8.36 -13.04
C VAL A 72 -7.79 -8.91 -14.32
N LEU A 73 -8.53 -10.00 -14.16
CA LEU A 73 -9.39 -10.57 -15.20
C LEU A 73 -10.83 -10.05 -15.12
N SER A 74 -11.25 -9.55 -13.95
CA SER A 74 -12.59 -9.04 -13.74
C SER A 74 -12.81 -7.67 -14.39
N GLU A 75 -13.70 -7.63 -15.38
CA GLU A 75 -14.16 -6.38 -16.00
C GLU A 75 -14.89 -5.45 -15.02
N ALA A 76 -15.43 -5.98 -13.92
CA ALA A 76 -16.05 -5.17 -12.87
C ALA A 76 -15.01 -4.53 -11.94
N ALA A 77 -13.81 -5.12 -11.80
CA ALA A 77 -12.71 -4.56 -11.01
C ALA A 77 -11.98 -3.43 -11.76
N ARG A 78 -11.85 -3.54 -13.10
CA ARG A 78 -11.09 -2.59 -13.94
C ARG A 78 -11.49 -1.11 -13.74
N PRO A 79 -12.78 -0.71 -13.76
CA PRO A 79 -13.17 0.68 -13.57
C PRO A 79 -12.74 1.25 -12.22
N ILE A 80 -12.77 0.44 -11.15
CA ILE A 80 -12.39 0.89 -9.81
C ILE A 80 -10.90 1.23 -9.76
N LEU A 81 -10.05 0.38 -10.34
CA LEU A 81 -8.61 0.61 -10.43
C LEU A 81 -8.29 1.80 -11.35
N LEU A 82 -9.06 1.95 -12.43
CA LEU A 82 -8.89 3.04 -13.39
C LEU A 82 -9.31 4.39 -12.82
N ASP A 83 -10.39 4.46 -12.03
CA ASP A 83 -10.83 5.69 -11.37
C ASP A 83 -9.75 6.21 -10.41
N ASN A 84 -9.14 5.31 -9.63
CA ASN A 84 -8.00 5.65 -8.77
C ASN A 84 -6.80 6.16 -9.59
N LEU A 85 -6.41 5.43 -10.65
CA LEU A 85 -5.33 5.89 -11.55
C LEU A 85 -5.63 7.24 -12.20
N HIS A 86 -6.89 7.50 -12.57
CA HIS A 86 -7.28 8.77 -13.15
C HIS A 86 -7.08 9.91 -12.17
N GLU A 87 -7.50 9.77 -10.91
CA GLU A 87 -7.30 10.79 -9.87
C GLU A 87 -5.82 11.10 -9.69
N GLU A 88 -5.00 10.06 -9.46
CA GLU A 88 -3.55 10.20 -9.27
C GLU A 88 -2.82 10.95 -10.39
N VAL A 89 -3.20 10.64 -11.64
CA VAL A 89 -2.57 11.21 -12.83
C VAL A 89 -3.13 12.60 -13.11
N GLN A 90 -4.44 12.79 -13.04
CA GLN A 90 -5.10 14.04 -13.38
C GLN A 90 -4.72 15.16 -12.40
N ASP A 91 -4.65 14.84 -11.11
CA ASP A 91 -4.33 15.81 -10.06
C ASP A 91 -2.82 15.87 -9.77
N ALA A 92 -2.04 15.07 -10.51
CA ALA A 92 -0.58 15.03 -10.47
C ALA A 92 -0.03 14.80 -9.05
N HIS A 93 -0.53 13.77 -8.36
CA HIS A 93 -0.14 13.42 -7.00
C HIS A 93 1.38 13.24 -6.82
N PRO A 94 2.16 12.68 -7.77
CA PRO A 94 3.62 12.70 -7.69
C PRO A 94 4.22 14.10 -7.55
N ALA A 95 3.69 15.07 -8.29
CA ALA A 95 4.16 16.46 -8.19
C ALA A 95 3.73 17.09 -6.86
N MET A 96 2.56 16.73 -6.34
CA MET A 96 2.07 17.15 -5.02
C MET A 96 2.97 16.61 -3.90
N LEU A 97 3.31 15.33 -3.92
CA LEU A 97 4.24 14.70 -2.98
C LEU A 97 5.63 15.36 -3.02
N ARG A 98 6.12 15.67 -4.23
CA ARG A 98 7.39 16.39 -4.39
C ARG A 98 7.36 17.78 -3.75
N ARG A 99 6.27 18.55 -3.92
CA ARG A 99 6.10 19.86 -3.27
C ARG A 99 6.10 19.74 -1.76
N PHE A 100 5.35 18.77 -1.22
CA PHE A 100 5.33 18.45 0.21
C PHE A 100 6.74 18.17 0.75
N ALA A 101 7.51 17.31 0.08
CA ALA A 101 8.87 16.97 0.49
C ALA A 101 9.81 18.18 0.43
N LEU A 102 9.72 19.02 -0.60
CA LEU A 102 10.52 20.24 -0.72
C LEU A 102 10.20 21.25 0.38
N ALA A 103 8.91 21.46 0.68
CA ALA A 103 8.47 22.36 1.74
C ALA A 103 8.94 21.90 3.13
N ALA A 104 8.99 20.59 3.37
CA ALA A 104 9.57 19.98 4.57
C ALA A 104 11.12 19.90 4.58
N LYS A 105 11.80 20.43 3.56
CA LYS A 105 13.26 20.34 3.37
C LYS A 105 13.76 18.88 3.39
N ALA A 106 12.95 17.99 2.84
CA ALA A 106 13.10 16.55 2.87
C ALA A 106 13.12 15.92 1.47
N PHE A 107 13.56 16.67 0.45
CA PHE A 107 13.75 16.08 -0.88
C PHE A 107 14.75 14.91 -0.81
N PRO A 108 14.48 13.75 -1.43
CA PRO A 108 15.32 12.57 -1.33
C PRO A 108 16.77 12.81 -1.78
N THR A 109 17.69 12.16 -1.09
CA THR A 109 19.09 11.98 -1.51
C THR A 109 19.33 10.55 -1.97
N ASP A 110 20.48 10.29 -2.59
CA ASP A 110 20.90 8.93 -2.94
C ASP A 110 20.93 8.01 -1.71
N SER A 111 21.33 8.52 -0.54
CA SER A 111 21.33 7.73 0.70
C SER A 111 19.92 7.33 1.13
N ASP A 112 18.93 8.19 0.94
CA ASP A 112 17.54 7.86 1.27
C ASP A 112 16.99 6.79 0.32
N ALA A 113 17.28 6.92 -0.97
CA ALA A 113 16.87 5.96 -1.98
C ALA A 113 17.54 4.59 -1.79
N LEU A 114 18.84 4.57 -1.46
CA LEU A 114 19.58 3.33 -1.20
C LEU A 114 19.08 2.61 0.06
N ALA A 115 18.69 3.35 1.11
CA ALA A 115 18.21 2.77 2.36
C ALA A 115 16.93 1.94 2.22
N VAL A 116 16.14 2.15 1.16
CA VAL A 116 14.88 1.44 0.89
C VAL A 116 14.94 0.60 -0.39
N HIS A 117 16.10 0.54 -1.05
CA HIS A 117 16.22 0.02 -2.41
C HIS A 117 15.85 -1.45 -2.52
N GLU A 118 16.31 -2.28 -1.58
CA GLU A 118 16.08 -3.72 -1.58
C GLU A 118 14.59 -4.05 -1.44
N ASP A 119 13.95 -3.52 -0.39
CA ASP A 119 12.51 -3.77 -0.15
C ASP A 119 11.62 -3.18 -1.24
N LEU A 120 11.98 -2.00 -1.77
CA LEU A 120 11.28 -1.43 -2.92
C LEU A 120 11.41 -2.34 -4.15
N THR A 121 12.58 -2.94 -4.36
CA THR A 121 12.80 -3.88 -5.46
C THR A 121 11.96 -5.15 -5.27
N ASN A 122 11.84 -5.67 -4.04
CA ASN A 122 11.01 -6.82 -3.74
C ASN A 122 9.53 -6.56 -4.07
N VAL A 123 8.99 -5.39 -3.69
CA VAL A 123 7.62 -4.99 -4.04
C VAL A 123 7.43 -4.88 -5.56
N ARG A 124 8.41 -4.29 -6.27
CA ARG A 124 8.37 -4.18 -7.74
C ARG A 124 8.38 -5.53 -8.44
N LEU A 125 9.22 -6.47 -7.98
CA LEU A 125 9.30 -7.83 -8.51
C LEU A 125 7.99 -8.58 -8.29
N PHE A 126 7.43 -8.50 -7.07
CA PHE A 126 6.15 -9.10 -6.74
C PHE A 126 5.02 -8.60 -7.65
N LEU A 127 4.86 -7.27 -7.78
CA LEU A 127 3.82 -6.71 -8.67
C LEU A 127 4.09 -7.00 -10.15
N GLY A 128 5.36 -7.20 -10.53
CA GLY A 128 5.77 -7.62 -11.87
C GLY A 128 5.32 -9.02 -12.25
N HIS A 129 4.92 -9.87 -11.30
CA HIS A 129 4.32 -11.17 -11.58
C HIS A 129 2.86 -11.07 -12.07
N LEU A 130 2.23 -9.90 -11.90
CA LEU A 130 0.86 -9.64 -12.35
C LEU A 130 -0.17 -10.64 -11.79
N SER A 131 -0.07 -10.94 -10.50
CA SER A 131 -1.04 -11.78 -9.78
C SER A 131 -2.28 -10.96 -9.39
N GLY A 132 -3.41 -11.12 -10.08
CA GLY A 132 -4.63 -10.31 -9.90
C GLY A 132 -5.05 -10.11 -8.45
N VAL A 133 -5.51 -11.18 -7.79
CA VAL A 133 -5.99 -11.15 -6.39
C VAL A 133 -4.96 -10.54 -5.44
N GLN A 134 -3.71 -11.02 -5.48
CA GLN A 134 -2.68 -10.57 -4.53
C GLN A 134 -2.27 -9.10 -4.82
N SER A 135 -2.25 -8.66 -6.08
CA SER A 135 -1.94 -7.27 -6.45
C SER A 135 -3.04 -6.32 -5.94
N VAL A 136 -4.31 -6.65 -6.18
CA VAL A 136 -5.45 -5.83 -5.71
C VAL A 136 -5.47 -5.75 -4.18
N LEU A 137 -5.24 -6.87 -3.49
CA LEU A 137 -5.17 -6.86 -2.02
C LEU A 137 -3.99 -6.03 -1.50
N THR A 138 -2.84 -6.07 -2.19
CA THR A 138 -1.68 -5.24 -1.84
C THR A 138 -2.01 -3.75 -1.97
N MET A 139 -2.72 -3.36 -3.03
CA MET A 139 -3.18 -1.97 -3.19
C MET A 139 -4.24 -1.59 -2.14
N ALA A 140 -5.17 -2.50 -1.80
CA ALA A 140 -6.18 -2.27 -0.76
C ALA A 140 -5.55 -2.03 0.62
N PHE A 141 -4.52 -2.81 0.96
CA PHE A 141 -3.71 -2.58 2.16
C PHE A 141 -3.03 -1.21 2.12
N PHE A 142 -2.43 -0.86 0.98
CA PHE A 142 -1.65 0.36 0.86
C PHE A 142 -2.49 1.62 1.00
N GLU A 143 -3.63 1.68 0.30
CA GLU A 143 -4.59 2.78 0.40
C GLU A 143 -5.14 2.93 1.82
N GLY A 144 -5.50 1.81 2.45
CA GLY A 144 -5.97 1.82 3.84
C GLY A 144 -4.88 2.29 4.82
N LEU A 145 -3.61 2.08 4.48
CA LEU A 145 -2.46 2.55 5.25
C LEU A 145 -2.18 4.03 5.02
N ILE A 146 -2.09 4.50 3.77
CA ILE A 146 -1.80 5.91 3.45
C ILE A 146 -2.79 6.81 4.18
N GLN A 147 -4.09 6.51 4.06
CA GLN A 147 -5.16 7.26 4.72
C GLN A 147 -4.86 7.54 6.20
N ARG A 148 -4.41 6.52 6.94
CA ARG A 148 -4.11 6.60 8.38
C ARG A 148 -2.71 7.15 8.67
N LEU A 149 -1.80 7.08 7.71
CA LEU A 149 -0.43 7.59 7.81
C LEU A 149 -0.34 9.10 7.56
N MET A 150 -1.29 9.70 6.82
CA MET A 150 -1.23 11.13 6.47
C MET A 150 -1.12 12.08 7.67
N PRO A 151 -1.88 11.91 8.78
CA PRO A 151 -1.70 12.75 9.97
C PRO A 151 -0.28 12.69 10.53
N TYR A 152 0.32 11.50 10.53
CA TYR A 152 1.69 11.30 10.99
C TYR A 152 2.71 12.04 10.11
N LEU A 153 2.60 11.94 8.78
CA LEU A 153 3.48 12.68 7.86
C LEU A 153 3.29 14.20 7.98
N ALA A 154 2.05 14.67 8.16
CA ALA A 154 1.75 16.09 8.37
C ALA A 154 2.43 16.62 9.63
N GLU A 155 2.38 15.88 10.75
CA GLU A 155 3.08 16.24 11.98
C GLU A 155 4.60 16.30 11.80
N LEU A 156 5.19 15.32 11.11
CA LEU A 156 6.63 15.33 10.80
C LEU A 156 7.01 16.56 9.97
N ALA A 157 6.23 16.88 8.94
CA ALA A 157 6.48 18.01 8.05
C ALA A 157 6.30 19.36 8.76
N ALA A 158 5.26 19.50 9.59
CA ALA A 158 5.04 20.68 10.41
C ALA A 158 6.20 20.90 11.39
N ALA A 159 6.69 19.82 12.01
CA ALA A 159 7.83 19.87 12.91
C ALA A 159 9.16 20.18 12.18
N GLN A 160 9.21 20.08 10.85
CA GLN A 160 10.30 20.54 9.98
C GLN A 160 10.11 21.99 9.48
N GLY A 161 8.98 22.62 9.83
CA GLY A 161 8.62 23.98 9.41
C GLY A 161 8.00 24.05 8.02
N SER A 162 7.44 22.95 7.51
CA SER A 162 6.64 22.98 6.27
C SER A 162 5.34 23.75 6.49
N ASN A 163 4.92 24.49 5.46
CA ASN A 163 3.61 25.13 5.38
C ASN A 163 2.76 24.58 4.22
N ASP A 164 3.26 23.60 3.48
CA ASP A 164 2.53 22.91 2.42
C ASP A 164 2.11 21.53 2.95
N MET A 165 0.79 21.34 3.05
CA MET A 165 0.13 20.13 3.57
C MET A 165 -0.87 19.54 2.58
N GLU A 166 -0.89 20.06 1.34
CA GLU A 166 -1.89 19.67 0.33
C GLU A 166 -1.92 18.15 0.12
N TYR A 167 -0.73 17.53 0.03
CA TYR A 167 -0.60 16.08 -0.13
C TYR A 167 -1.28 15.30 0.99
N THR A 168 -1.03 15.68 2.25
CA THR A 168 -1.62 14.98 3.41
C THR A 168 -3.11 15.27 3.58
N ASP A 169 -3.57 16.45 3.16
CA ASP A 169 -4.98 16.83 3.23
C ASP A 169 -5.84 16.05 2.22
N VAL A 170 -5.34 15.88 0.98
CA VAL A 170 -6.01 15.11 -0.08
C VAL A 170 -6.11 13.63 0.31
N HIS A 171 -4.98 12.99 0.60
CA HIS A 171 -4.93 11.56 0.91
C HIS A 171 -5.55 11.19 2.27
N GLY A 172 -5.72 12.15 3.18
CA GLY A 172 -6.45 11.92 4.43
C GLY A 172 -7.96 11.64 4.24
N VAL A 173 -8.52 11.98 3.07
CA VAL A 173 -9.96 11.85 2.77
C VAL A 173 -10.21 10.93 1.58
N CYS A 174 -9.53 11.12 0.45
CA CYS A 174 -9.80 10.38 -0.80
C CYS A 174 -9.65 8.86 -0.63
N ASP A 175 -8.63 8.44 0.11
CA ASP A 175 -8.23 7.04 0.25
C ASP A 175 -9.27 6.16 0.99
N ILE A 176 -10.25 6.77 1.69
CA ILE A 176 -11.38 6.05 2.30
C ILE A 176 -12.21 5.36 1.21
N ALA A 177 -12.55 6.12 0.16
CA ALA A 177 -13.38 5.63 -0.93
C ALA A 177 -12.60 4.62 -1.80
N HIS A 178 -11.31 4.86 -2.01
CA HIS A 178 -10.42 3.95 -2.72
C HIS A 178 -10.26 2.61 -2.01
N THR A 179 -9.98 2.61 -0.70
CA THR A 179 -9.86 1.38 0.09
C THR A 179 -11.12 0.53 0.00
N ALA A 180 -12.30 1.15 0.20
CA ALA A 180 -13.57 0.44 0.07
C ALA A 180 -13.82 -0.06 -1.37
N GLY A 181 -13.44 0.73 -2.38
CA GLY A 181 -13.45 0.34 -3.77
C GLY A 181 -12.59 -0.89 -4.04
N LEU A 182 -11.37 -0.92 -3.53
CA LEU A 182 -10.41 -2.00 -3.76
C LEU A 182 -10.85 -3.32 -3.12
N PHE A 183 -11.52 -3.30 -1.97
CA PHE A 183 -12.12 -4.53 -1.43
C PHE A 183 -13.28 -5.04 -2.29
N ARG A 184 -14.08 -4.16 -2.90
CA ARG A 184 -15.07 -4.57 -3.91
C ARG A 184 -14.39 -5.14 -5.15
N ALA A 185 -13.34 -4.49 -5.66
CA ALA A 185 -12.56 -4.99 -6.80
C ALA A 185 -11.98 -6.37 -6.51
N LEU A 186 -11.46 -6.58 -5.30
CA LEU A 186 -10.93 -7.86 -4.82
C LEU A 186 -12.01 -8.95 -4.82
N GLU A 187 -13.20 -8.66 -4.30
CA GLU A 187 -14.33 -9.60 -4.31
C GLU A 187 -14.68 -10.03 -5.74
N GLN A 188 -14.75 -9.07 -6.66
CA GLN A 188 -15.06 -9.35 -8.06
C GLN A 188 -13.95 -10.16 -8.74
N GLU A 189 -12.68 -9.87 -8.45
CA GLU A 189 -11.56 -10.62 -9.00
C GLU A 189 -11.51 -12.05 -8.45
N MET A 190 -11.63 -12.24 -7.13
CA MET A 190 -11.63 -13.57 -6.51
C MET A 190 -12.76 -14.47 -7.00
N THR A 191 -13.88 -13.89 -7.44
CA THR A 191 -15.00 -14.65 -8.02
C THR A 191 -14.64 -15.24 -9.40
N ILE A 192 -13.83 -14.54 -10.19
CA ILE A 192 -13.47 -14.93 -11.56
C ILE A 192 -12.14 -15.68 -11.61
N ASN A 193 -11.21 -15.28 -10.76
CA ASN A 193 -9.82 -15.71 -10.74
C ASN A 193 -9.40 -15.95 -9.27
N PRO A 194 -9.90 -17.02 -8.63
CA PRO A 194 -9.58 -17.30 -7.24
C PRO A 194 -8.08 -17.57 -7.07
N LEU A 195 -7.58 -17.31 -5.87
CA LEU A 195 -6.18 -17.57 -5.51
C LEU A 195 -5.88 -19.07 -5.65
N GLU A 196 -4.73 -19.43 -6.22
CA GLU A 196 -4.25 -20.81 -6.25
C GLU A 196 -3.96 -21.34 -4.83
N GLU A 197 -4.18 -22.63 -4.57
CA GLU A 197 -4.14 -23.22 -3.23
C GLU A 197 -2.78 -23.12 -2.52
N ASP A 198 -1.68 -23.03 -3.27
CA ASP A 198 -0.31 -22.97 -2.75
C ASP A 198 0.21 -21.52 -2.62
N LYS A 199 -0.58 -20.52 -3.00
CA LYS A 199 -0.17 -19.12 -2.98
C LYS A 199 -0.52 -18.46 -1.67
N ASP A 200 0.38 -17.60 -1.23
CA ASP A 200 0.19 -16.77 -0.05
C ASP A 200 -0.56 -15.49 -0.41
N LEU A 201 -1.83 -15.43 0.00
CA LEU A 201 -2.70 -14.29 -0.24
C LEU A 201 -2.06 -12.95 0.17
N TYR A 202 -1.29 -12.95 1.26
CA TYR A 202 -0.75 -11.75 1.90
C TYR A 202 0.72 -11.49 1.57
N GLU A 203 1.31 -12.16 0.59
CA GLU A 203 2.72 -12.00 0.21
C GLU A 203 3.06 -10.52 -0.07
N GLY A 204 2.35 -9.89 -1.00
CA GLY A 204 2.59 -8.48 -1.35
C GLY A 204 2.31 -7.51 -0.20
N VAL A 205 1.31 -7.82 0.64
CA VAL A 205 1.00 -7.05 1.86
C VAL A 205 2.19 -7.08 2.83
N LYS A 206 2.79 -8.25 3.04
CA LYS A 206 3.96 -8.41 3.92
C LYS A 206 5.19 -7.69 3.36
N LEU A 207 5.45 -7.82 2.06
CA LEU A 207 6.55 -7.09 1.41
C LEU A 207 6.39 -5.58 1.55
N LEU A 208 5.18 -5.06 1.35
CA LEU A 208 4.90 -3.64 1.48
C LEU A 208 4.96 -3.18 2.95
N GLN A 209 4.52 -4.00 3.90
CA GLN A 209 4.69 -3.73 5.33
C GLN A 209 6.18 -3.59 5.69
N THR A 210 7.04 -4.50 5.22
CA THR A 210 8.50 -4.43 5.42
C THR A 210 9.07 -3.14 4.83
N LEU A 211 8.69 -2.80 3.59
CA LEU A 211 9.12 -1.54 2.96
C LEU A 211 8.73 -0.30 3.77
N ILE A 212 7.50 -0.26 4.31
CA ILE A 212 7.05 0.85 5.15
C ILE A 212 7.84 0.90 6.45
N GLN A 213 8.11 -0.23 7.08
CA GLN A 213 8.98 -0.28 8.28
C GLN A 213 10.37 0.28 7.97
N GLN A 214 10.96 -0.07 6.82
CA GLN A 214 12.25 0.43 6.38
C GLN A 214 12.24 1.94 6.07
N ILE A 215 11.13 2.48 5.57
CA ILE A 215 10.94 3.94 5.45
C ILE A 215 10.99 4.60 6.84
N ILE A 216 10.33 4.02 7.85
CA ILE A 216 10.23 4.61 9.19
C ILE A 216 11.53 4.46 9.99
N ARG A 217 12.17 3.28 9.95
CA ARG A 217 13.37 2.92 10.70
C ARG A 217 14.29 2.09 9.80
N PRO A 218 15.16 2.72 8.99
CA PRO A 218 16.13 1.98 8.20
C PRO A 218 17.18 1.35 9.13
N GLU A 219 17.56 0.11 8.84
CA GLU A 219 18.67 -0.59 9.49
C GLU A 219 20.05 0.08 9.27
#